data_AF-A0A7G1KJ18-F1
#
_entry.id   AF-A0A7G1KJ18-F1
#
_cell.length_a   1.000
_cell.length_b   1.000
_cell.length_c   1.000
_cell.angle_alpha   90.00
_cell.angle_beta   90.00
_cell.angle_gamma   90.00
#
_symmetry.space_group_name_H-M   'P 1'
#
loop_
_entity.id
_entity.type
_entity.pdbx_description
1 polymer ?
#
loop_
_entity_poly.entity_id
_entity_poly.type
_entity_poly.pdbx_seq_one_letter_code
_entity_poly.pdbx_strand_id
1 'polypeptide(L)'
;MQETDEKVVRAAHLELAEGDSFPFALGLEPDMSWADYLRAREEQRQGANLPDGIVASTYLLATVDGQVVGRTSIRHTLNEGLRRRGGHIGYAVLPQYRRRGYGGAILRRSIVVARSIGIDRILLTCDDSNLGSRRIFSELSGLH
;
A
#
# COMPACT_ATOMS: atom_id res chain seq x y z
N MET A 1 10.99 -2.38 3.70
CA MET A 1 11.83 -2.51 2.49
C MET A 1 13.28 -2.50 2.93
N GLN A 2 14.11 -3.18 2.18
CA GLN A 2 15.54 -3.36 2.41
C GLN A 2 16.30 -2.96 1.13
N GLU A 3 17.62 -2.80 1.23
CA GLU A 3 18.47 -2.49 0.07
C GLU A 3 18.36 -3.57 -1.02
N THR A 4 18.19 -4.83 -0.63
CA THR A 4 18.04 -5.96 -1.55
C THR A 4 16.72 -5.98 -2.32
N ASP A 5 15.74 -5.16 -1.94
CA ASP A 5 14.41 -5.18 -2.54
C ASP A 5 14.33 -4.37 -3.87
N GLU A 6 15.38 -3.65 -4.25
CA GLU A 6 15.33 -2.70 -5.38
C GLU A 6 14.82 -3.35 -6.67
N LYS A 7 15.45 -4.45 -7.08
CA LYS A 7 15.15 -5.11 -8.36
C LYS A 7 13.70 -5.56 -8.42
N VAL A 8 13.19 -6.17 -7.34
CA VAL A 8 11.81 -6.67 -7.29
C VAL A 8 10.81 -5.53 -7.23
N VAL A 9 11.11 -4.45 -6.51
CA VAL A 9 10.21 -3.29 -6.41
C VAL A 9 10.14 -2.51 -7.72
N ARG A 10 11.26 -2.32 -8.43
CA ARG A 10 11.26 -1.68 -9.75
C ARG A 10 10.52 -2.51 -10.79
N ALA A 11 10.75 -3.82 -10.83
CA ALA A 11 10.02 -4.71 -11.74
C ALA A 11 8.51 -4.69 -11.46
N ALA A 12 8.11 -4.79 -10.18
CA ALA A 12 6.72 -4.68 -9.75
C ALA A 12 6.09 -3.33 -10.11
N HIS A 13 6.86 -2.23 -10.02
CA HIS A 13 6.39 -0.89 -10.37
C HIS A 13 6.12 -0.75 -11.86
N LEU A 14 7.00 -1.25 -12.72
CA LEU A 14 6.79 -1.25 -14.17
C LEU A 14 5.58 -2.08 -14.57
N GLU A 15 5.49 -3.32 -14.07
CA GLU A 15 4.40 -4.25 -14.39
C GLU A 15 3.02 -3.67 -14.06
N LEU A 16 2.87 -3.03 -12.91
CA LEU A 16 1.60 -2.44 -12.47
C LEU A 16 1.31 -1.08 -13.10
N ALA A 17 2.33 -0.31 -13.46
CA ALA A 17 2.16 0.95 -14.17
C ALA A 17 1.61 0.72 -15.59
N GLU A 18 2.11 -0.29 -16.29
CA GLU A 18 1.66 -0.66 -17.64
C GLU A 18 0.24 -1.25 -17.65
N GLY A 19 -0.10 -2.09 -16.66
CA GLY A 19 -1.38 -2.81 -16.65
C GLY A 19 -2.53 -2.07 -15.98
N ASP A 20 -2.33 -1.61 -14.73
CA ASP A 20 -3.42 -1.17 -13.86
C ASP A 20 -3.44 0.35 -13.65
N SER A 21 -2.49 1.09 -14.24
CA SER A 21 -2.23 2.51 -13.93
C SER A 21 -2.08 2.77 -12.42
N PHE A 22 -1.60 1.77 -11.68
CA PHE A 22 -1.49 1.84 -10.23
C PHE A 22 -0.04 1.74 -9.79
N PRO A 23 0.57 2.81 -9.26
CA PRO A 23 1.99 2.78 -8.89
C PRO A 23 2.22 1.81 -7.72
N PHE A 24 3.03 0.77 -7.95
CA PHE A 24 3.45 -0.14 -6.88
C PHE A 24 4.31 0.61 -5.86
N ALA A 25 5.47 1.08 -6.31
CA ALA A 25 6.37 1.98 -5.59
C ALA A 25 5.87 3.43 -5.68
N LEU A 26 5.16 3.89 -4.66
CA LEU A 26 4.61 5.25 -4.62
C LEU A 26 5.73 6.30 -4.59
N GLY A 27 5.72 7.27 -5.51
CA GLY A 27 6.72 8.34 -5.55
C GLY A 27 8.14 7.90 -5.94
N LEU A 28 8.30 6.69 -6.48
CA LEU A 28 9.56 6.28 -7.10
C LEU A 28 9.65 6.89 -8.50
N GLU A 29 10.71 7.64 -8.76
CA GLU A 29 11.00 8.19 -10.08
C GLU A 29 12.03 7.31 -10.82
N PRO A 30 12.04 7.30 -12.17
CA PRO A 30 12.95 6.44 -12.94
C PRO A 30 14.44 6.63 -12.64
N ASP A 31 14.86 7.88 -12.40
CA ASP A 31 16.23 8.31 -12.15
C ASP A 31 16.58 8.43 -10.65
N MET A 32 15.60 8.25 -9.76
CA MET A 32 15.81 8.28 -8.31
C MET A 32 16.66 7.08 -7.85
N SER A 33 17.70 7.36 -7.06
CA SER A 33 18.52 6.31 -6.44
C SER A 33 17.71 5.51 -5.42
N TRP A 34 18.02 4.23 -5.25
CA TRP A 34 17.31 3.39 -4.28
C TRP A 34 17.49 3.88 -2.84
N ALA A 35 18.69 4.38 -2.51
CA ALA A 35 18.96 4.94 -1.18
C ALA A 35 18.09 6.17 -0.89
N ASP A 36 17.91 7.06 -1.87
CA ASP A 36 17.03 8.23 -1.71
C ASP A 36 15.56 7.81 -1.61
N TYR A 37 15.15 6.79 -2.38
CA TYR A 37 13.81 6.23 -2.24
C TYR A 37 13.56 5.67 -0.84
N LEU A 38 14.48 4.85 -0.31
CA LEU A 38 14.39 4.31 1.05
C LEU A 38 14.36 5.44 2.10
N ARG A 39 15.17 6.49 1.93
CA ARG A 39 15.15 7.67 2.80
C ARG A 39 13.79 8.37 2.77
N ALA A 40 13.24 8.63 1.58
CA ALA A 40 11.92 9.25 1.43
C ALA A 40 10.80 8.40 2.04
N ARG A 41 10.92 7.06 2.04
CA ARG A 41 9.97 6.17 2.73
C ARG A 41 10.08 6.27 4.24
N GLU A 42 11.28 6.42 4.79
CA GLU A 42 11.46 6.59 6.23
C GLU A 42 10.99 7.97 6.70
N GLU A 43 11.31 9.04 5.97
CA GLU A 43 10.79 10.38 6.24
C GLU A 43 9.26 10.39 6.20
N GLN A 44 8.66 9.76 5.20
CA GLN A 44 7.21 9.62 5.13
C GLN A 44 6.64 8.78 6.26
N ARG A 45 7.35 7.76 6.76
CA ARG A 45 6.91 7.00 7.93
C ARG A 45 6.93 7.85 9.20
N GLN A 46 7.88 8.77 9.32
CA GLN A 46 8.03 9.67 10.47
C GLN A 46 7.15 10.94 10.37
N GLY A 47 6.61 11.22 9.18
CA GLY A 47 5.89 12.46 8.93
C GLY A 47 6.80 13.69 8.79
N ALA A 48 8.08 13.48 8.46
CA ALA A 48 9.08 14.53 8.30
C ALA A 48 9.22 14.94 6.83
N ASN A 49 9.51 16.22 6.58
CA ASN A 49 9.81 16.78 5.25
C ASN A 49 8.80 16.41 4.15
N LEU A 50 7.52 16.29 4.52
CA LEU A 50 6.49 15.85 3.59
C LEU A 50 6.05 16.98 2.66
N PRO A 51 5.95 16.73 1.33
CA PRO A 51 5.30 17.67 0.42
C PRO A 51 3.83 17.90 0.79
N ASP A 52 3.30 19.04 0.36
CA ASP A 52 1.89 19.38 0.58
C ASP A 52 0.95 18.30 0.02
N GLY A 53 -0.04 17.93 0.82
CA GLY A 53 -1.01 16.90 0.46
C GLY A 53 -0.52 15.45 0.66
N ILE A 54 0.74 15.24 1.02
CA ILE A 54 1.26 13.94 1.45
C ILE A 54 1.10 13.80 2.97
N VAL A 55 0.69 12.60 3.40
CA VAL A 55 0.53 12.28 4.82
C VAL A 55 1.53 11.22 5.26
N ALA A 56 1.79 11.19 6.56
CA ALA A 56 2.60 10.15 7.15
C ALA A 56 2.00 8.77 6.84
N SER A 57 2.85 7.82 6.42
CA SER A 57 2.37 6.48 6.09
C SER A 57 3.44 5.39 6.25
N THR A 58 3.00 4.21 6.67
CA THR A 58 3.82 3.00 6.70
C THR A 58 3.66 2.26 5.38
N TYR A 59 4.76 2.05 4.65
CA TYR A 59 4.79 1.23 3.43
C TYR A 59 5.43 -0.13 3.71
N LEU A 60 4.73 -1.22 3.38
CA LEU A 60 5.21 -2.59 3.60
C LEU A 60 5.08 -3.41 2.32
N LEU A 61 6.07 -4.28 2.07
CA LEU A 61 5.95 -5.35 1.09
C LEU A 61 5.25 -6.55 1.72
N ALA A 62 4.37 -7.18 0.96
CA ALA A 62 3.77 -8.45 1.32
C ALA A 62 4.60 -9.57 0.69
N THR A 63 5.08 -10.49 1.52
CA THR A 63 5.90 -11.62 1.08
C THR A 63 5.29 -12.96 1.44
N VAL A 64 5.49 -13.96 0.59
CA VAL A 64 5.14 -15.37 0.81
C VAL A 64 6.37 -16.18 0.39
N ASP A 65 6.91 -16.99 1.31
CA ASP A 65 8.11 -17.80 1.08
C ASP A 65 9.28 -16.99 0.50
N GLY A 66 9.47 -15.77 1.01
CA GLY A 66 10.51 -14.84 0.55
C GLY A 66 10.22 -14.12 -0.77
N GLN A 67 9.12 -14.43 -1.45
CA GLN A 67 8.72 -13.78 -2.70
C GLN A 67 7.77 -12.62 -2.44
N VAL A 68 8.00 -11.46 -3.06
CA VAL A 68 7.07 -10.32 -3.01
C VAL A 68 5.83 -10.67 -3.82
N VAL A 69 4.66 -10.65 -3.16
CA VAL A 69 3.35 -10.90 -3.78
C VAL A 69 2.51 -9.64 -3.93
N GLY A 70 2.91 -8.56 -3.25
CA GLY A 70 2.14 -7.33 -3.19
C GLY A 70 2.77 -6.30 -2.26
N ARG A 71 2.00 -5.24 -1.99
CA ARG A 71 2.38 -4.18 -1.04
C ARG A 71 1.17 -3.60 -0.35
N THR A 72 1.41 -2.87 0.74
CA THR A 72 0.41 -2.02 1.39
C THR A 72 1.01 -0.67 1.79
N SER A 73 0.19 0.36 1.75
CA SER A 73 0.47 1.69 2.28
C SER A 73 -0.60 2.03 3.31
N ILE A 74 -0.20 2.23 4.57
CA ILE A 74 -1.06 2.51 5.71
C ILE A 74 -0.84 3.96 6.11
N ARG A 75 -1.80 4.83 5.79
CA ARG A 75 -1.75 6.25 6.10
C ARG A 75 -2.10 6.45 7.58
N HIS A 76 -1.25 7.17 8.30
CA HIS A 76 -1.40 7.41 9.74
C HIS A 76 -2.49 8.44 10.02
N THR A 77 -2.72 9.34 9.08
CA THR A 77 -3.78 10.34 9.10
C THR A 77 -4.40 10.47 7.72
N LEU A 78 -5.58 11.10 7.63
CA LEU A 78 -6.22 11.42 6.36
C LEU A 78 -6.38 12.92 6.20
N ASN A 79 -5.97 13.43 5.05
CA ASN A 79 -6.40 14.73 4.55
C ASN A 79 -7.78 14.61 3.87
N GLU A 80 -8.35 15.75 3.47
CA GLU A 80 -9.69 15.79 2.87
C GLU A 80 -9.81 14.95 1.59
N GLY A 81 -8.76 14.96 0.76
CA GLY A 81 -8.68 14.13 -0.45
C GLY A 81 -8.75 12.65 -0.11
N LEU A 82 -7.94 12.19 0.85
CA LEU A 82 -7.89 10.80 1.30
C LEU A 82 -9.16 10.33 1.99
N ARG A 83 -9.90 11.24 2.66
CA ARG A 83 -11.23 10.93 3.22
C ARG A 83 -12.27 10.67 2.13
N ARG A 84 -12.16 11.36 0.99
CA ARG A 84 -13.05 11.14 -0.16
C ARG A 84 -12.64 9.93 -0.98
N ARG A 85 -11.33 9.80 -1.26
CA ARG A 85 -10.76 8.79 -2.16
C ARG A 85 -9.40 8.35 -1.61
N GLY A 86 -9.32 7.11 -1.13
CA GLY A 86 -8.08 6.47 -0.72
C GLY A 86 -8.17 5.76 0.63
N GLY A 87 -8.78 6.39 1.65
CA GLY A 87 -8.86 5.87 3.01
C GLY A 87 -7.50 5.66 3.67
N HIS A 88 -7.47 4.93 4.78
CA HIS A 88 -6.24 4.65 5.53
C HIS A 88 -5.38 3.59 4.87
N ILE A 89 -5.97 2.66 4.12
CA ILE A 89 -5.23 1.50 3.61
C ILE A 89 -5.36 1.43 2.09
N GLY A 90 -4.22 1.53 1.41
CA GLY A 90 -4.06 1.12 0.02
C GLY A 90 -3.25 -0.18 -0.05
N TYR A 91 -3.58 -1.06 -0.98
CA TYR A 91 -2.78 -2.27 -1.24
C TYR A 91 -2.79 -2.62 -2.73
N ALA A 92 -1.78 -3.38 -3.15
CA ALA A 92 -1.70 -3.96 -4.49
C ALA A 92 -1.29 -5.42 -4.37
N VAL A 93 -1.83 -6.25 -5.27
CA VAL A 93 -1.38 -7.62 -5.49
C VAL A 93 -0.81 -7.68 -6.90
N LEU A 94 0.40 -8.19 -7.02
CA LEU A 94 1.07 -8.38 -8.29
C LEU A 94 0.23 -9.30 -9.21
N PRO A 95 0.13 -9.00 -10.53
CA PRO A 95 -0.75 -9.71 -11.45
C PRO A 95 -0.71 -11.24 -11.36
N GLN A 96 0.49 -11.82 -11.36
CA GLN A 96 0.73 -13.26 -11.27
C GLN A 96 0.22 -13.92 -9.97
N TYR A 97 0.00 -13.14 -8.91
CA TYR A 97 -0.47 -13.60 -7.61
C TYR A 97 -1.95 -13.28 -7.32
N ARG A 98 -2.67 -12.66 -8.26
CA ARG A 98 -4.11 -12.35 -8.10
C ARG A 98 -4.99 -13.59 -8.04
N ARG A 99 -6.20 -13.41 -7.50
CA ARG A 99 -7.23 -14.46 -7.33
C ARG A 99 -6.80 -15.66 -6.46
N ARG A 100 -5.77 -15.48 -5.62
CA ARG A 100 -5.27 -16.47 -4.64
C ARG A 100 -5.54 -16.09 -3.18
N GLY A 101 -6.39 -15.08 -2.94
CA GLY A 101 -6.73 -14.61 -1.59
C GLY A 101 -5.74 -13.61 -0.96
N TYR A 102 -4.61 -13.31 -1.61
CA TYR A 102 -3.59 -12.41 -1.04
C TYR A 102 -4.09 -10.98 -0.78
N GLY A 103 -5.01 -10.44 -1.59
CA GLY A 103 -5.57 -9.11 -1.33
C GLY A 103 -6.25 -9.01 0.04
N GLY A 104 -7.06 -10.02 0.39
CA GLY A 104 -7.70 -10.11 1.70
C GLY A 104 -6.70 -10.35 2.84
N ALA A 105 -5.69 -11.17 2.60
CA ALA A 105 -4.63 -11.41 3.59
C ALA A 105 -3.82 -10.13 3.88
N ILE A 106 -3.43 -9.38 2.84
CA ILE A 106 -2.73 -8.10 2.98
C ILE A 106 -3.60 -7.13 3.77
N LEU A 107 -4.86 -6.93 3.39
CA LEU A 107 -5.75 -5.98 4.08
C LEU A 107 -5.95 -6.32 5.57
N ARG A 108 -6.17 -7.60 5.90
CA ARG A 108 -6.31 -8.06 7.30
C ARG A 108 -5.05 -7.75 8.11
N ARG A 109 -3.86 -8.01 7.55
CA ARG A 109 -2.59 -7.67 8.21
C ARG A 109 -2.39 -6.16 8.32
N SER A 110 -2.77 -5.39 7.31
CA SER A 110 -2.69 -3.93 7.34
C SER A 110 -3.58 -3.33 8.43
N ILE A 111 -4.76 -3.89 8.69
CA ILE A 111 -5.64 -3.47 9.79
C ILE A 111 -4.98 -3.68 11.15
N VAL A 112 -4.32 -4.83 11.35
CA VAL A 112 -3.57 -5.10 12.58
C VAL A 112 -2.45 -4.08 12.78
N VAL A 113 -1.68 -3.80 11.73
CA VAL A 113 -0.60 -2.79 11.78
C VAL A 113 -1.17 -1.40 12.05
N ALA A 114 -2.26 -0.99 11.39
CA ALA A 114 -2.91 0.29 11.61
C ALA A 114 -3.36 0.48 13.08
N ARG A 115 -3.97 -0.56 13.67
CA ARG A 115 -4.34 -0.54 15.10
C ARG A 115 -3.13 -0.45 16.02
N SER A 116 -2.04 -1.19 15.71
CA SER A 116 -0.83 -1.14 16.54
C SER A 116 -0.14 0.23 16.56
N ILE A 117 -0.42 1.10 15.59
CA ILE A 117 0.10 2.47 15.54
C ILE A 117 -0.95 3.51 15.98
N GLY A 118 -2.03 3.08 16.65
CA GLY A 118 -3.02 3.97 17.26
C GLY A 118 -4.18 4.40 16.35
N ILE A 119 -4.40 3.74 15.22
CA ILE A 119 -5.54 4.04 14.32
C ILE A 119 -6.70 3.12 14.65
N ASP A 120 -7.61 3.59 15.51
CA ASP A 120 -8.77 2.80 15.94
C ASP A 120 -9.89 2.75 14.89
N ARG A 121 -10.12 3.88 14.20
CA ARG A 121 -11.17 4.02 13.18
C ARG A 121 -10.57 4.03 11.79
N ILE A 122 -10.61 2.87 11.13
CA ILE A 122 -10.04 2.68 9.80
C ILE A 122 -11.12 2.92 8.74
N LEU A 123 -11.05 4.06 8.07
CA LEU A 123 -11.75 4.28 6.80
C LEU A 123 -11.08 3.50 5.67
N LEU A 124 -11.86 2.67 4.99
CA LEU A 124 -11.47 1.99 3.75
C LEU A 124 -12.36 2.51 2.62
N THR A 125 -11.75 2.89 1.50
CA THR A 125 -12.51 3.32 0.32
C THR A 125 -12.33 2.27 -0.77
N CYS A 126 -13.44 1.81 -1.36
CA CYS A 126 -13.40 1.05 -2.60
C CYS A 126 -13.61 2.02 -3.76
N ASP A 127 -12.77 1.94 -4.78
CA ASP A 127 -13.18 2.44 -6.09
C ASP A 127 -14.21 1.45 -6.66
N ASP A 128 -15.34 1.94 -7.18
CA ASP A 128 -16.44 1.11 -7.67
C ASP A 128 -16.03 0.19 -8.83
N SER A 129 -14.91 0.51 -9.50
CA SER A 129 -14.30 -0.30 -10.55
C SER A 129 -13.51 -1.52 -10.03
N ASN A 130 -13.21 -1.59 -8.72
CA ASN A 130 -12.39 -2.66 -8.14
C ASN A 130 -13.25 -3.76 -7.49
N LEU A 131 -13.84 -4.63 -8.34
CA LEU A 131 -14.67 -5.77 -7.93
C LEU A 131 -13.98 -6.69 -6.89
N GLY A 132 -12.65 -6.81 -6.93
CA GLY A 132 -11.88 -7.61 -5.98
C GLY A 132 -11.94 -7.05 -4.56
N SER A 133 -11.81 -5.73 -4.41
CA SER A 133 -11.89 -5.05 -3.12
C SER A 133 -13.30 -5.08 -2.52
N ARG A 134 -14.35 -4.98 -3.35
CA ARG A 134 -15.75 -5.08 -2.88
C ARG A 134 -16.05 -6.39 -2.17
N ARG A 135 -15.57 -7.51 -2.72
CA ARG A 135 -15.75 -8.84 -2.10
C ARG A 135 -15.03 -8.91 -0.76
N ILE A 136 -13.80 -8.40 -0.69
CA ILE A 136 -13.01 -8.39 0.53
C ILE A 136 -13.69 -7.52 1.61
N PHE A 137 -14.21 -6.34 1.24
CA PHE A 137 -14.93 -5.49 2.18
C PHE A 137 -16.17 -6.17 2.75
N SER A 138 -16.97 -6.84 1.91
CA SER A 138 -18.13 -7.62 2.37
C SER A 138 -17.74 -8.70 3.38
N GLU A 139 -16.67 -9.45 3.11
CA GLU A 139 -16.14 -10.47 4.01
C GLU A 139 -15.60 -9.90 5.33
N LEU A 140 -15.06 -8.68 5.33
CA LEU A 140 -14.54 -8.01 6.54
C LEU A 140 -15.64 -7.32 7.35
N SER A 141 -16.69 -6.80 6.71
CA SER A 141 -17.87 -6.26 7.41
C SER A 141 -18.74 -7.33 8.07
N GLY A 142 -18.55 -8.61 7.74
CA GLY A 142 -19.16 -9.73 8.47
C GLY A 142 -18.47 -10.10 9.77
N LEU A 143 -17.33 -9.48 10.10
CA LEU A 143 -16.62 -9.63 11.37
C LEU A 143 -17.02 -8.48 12.30
N HIS A 144 -18.25 -8.52 12.80
CA HIS A 144 -18.72 -7.69 13.91
C HIS A 144 -18.44 -8.36 15.26
#